data_AF-A0A6A5SV58-F1
#
_entry.id   AF-A0A6A5SV58-F1
#
_cell.length_a   1.000
_cell.length_b   1.000
_cell.length_c   1.000
_cell.angle_alpha   90.00
_cell.angle_beta   90.00
_cell.angle_gamma   90.00
#
_symmetry.space_group_name_H-M   'P 1'
#
loop_
_entity.id
_entity.type
_entity.pdbx_description
1 polymer ?
#
loop_
_entity_poly.entity_id
_entity_poly.type
_entity_poly.pdbx_seq_one_letter_code
_entity_poly.pdbx_strand_id
1 'polypeptide(L)'
;MAPPKTPFIYILWHLYLEPIFALGGVYHLHWAPEEYFTFMPSTSAYTPTSQLVYDQLAACYFFFAFIQGVLLRVVNDIKTWRWIVLGLMLCDAGHCYAAWYEMGTEFVLSPWLWSQKDVVTNVLNVLPFTLRAMYLLGVGVPKTGAGKRS
;
A
#
# COMPACT_ATOMS: atom_id res chain seq x y z
N MET A 1 9.47 -17.27 1.31
CA MET A 1 9.51 -17.19 -0.17
C MET A 1 8.10 -16.90 -0.68
N ALA A 2 7.94 -16.28 -1.85
CA ALA A 2 6.62 -16.09 -2.45
C ALA A 2 6.06 -17.44 -2.97
N PRO A 3 4.73 -17.63 -3.04
CA PRO A 3 4.12 -18.84 -3.56
C PRO A 3 4.58 -19.18 -5.00
N PRO A 4 4.58 -20.47 -5.39
CA PRO A 4 4.90 -20.87 -6.74
C PRO A 4 3.97 -20.22 -7.76
N LYS A 5 4.50 -19.80 -8.91
CA LYS A 5 3.79 -19.14 -10.02
C LYS A 5 3.31 -17.71 -9.76
N THR A 6 3.73 -17.07 -8.67
CA THR A 6 3.53 -15.62 -8.50
C THR A 6 4.44 -14.84 -9.47
N PRO A 7 3.89 -13.95 -10.31
CA PRO A 7 4.69 -13.12 -11.21
C PRO A 7 5.69 -12.24 -10.47
N PHE A 8 6.86 -12.05 -11.06
CA PHE A 8 7.97 -11.29 -10.46
C PHE A 8 7.57 -9.87 -10.06
N ILE A 9 6.71 -9.20 -10.83
CA ILE A 9 6.25 -7.83 -10.53
C ILE A 9 5.58 -7.74 -9.16
N TYR A 10 4.76 -8.72 -8.78
CA TYR A 10 4.09 -8.75 -7.48
C TYR A 10 5.07 -9.08 -6.36
N ILE A 11 6.09 -9.90 -6.64
CA ILE A 11 7.15 -10.21 -5.68
C ILE A 11 7.99 -8.96 -5.40
N LEU A 12 8.47 -8.28 -6.45
CA LEU A 12 9.28 -7.08 -6.34
C LEU A 12 8.54 -5.99 -5.56
N TRP A 13 7.26 -5.77 -5.89
CA TRP A 13 6.45 -4.77 -5.20
C TRP A 13 6.18 -5.15 -3.74
N HIS A 14 5.47 -6.27 -3.51
CA HIS A 14 4.97 -6.61 -2.17
C HIS A 14 6.07 -7.05 -1.21
N LEU A 15 7.17 -7.66 -1.67
CA LEU A 15 8.20 -8.17 -0.74
C LEU A 15 9.36 -7.21 -0.55
N TYR A 16 9.59 -6.26 -1.46
CA TYR A 16 10.81 -5.43 -1.43
C TYR A 16 10.51 -3.94 -1.43
N LEU A 17 9.85 -3.43 -2.46
CA LEU A 17 9.65 -1.97 -2.59
C LEU A 17 8.74 -1.43 -1.50
N GLU A 18 7.58 -2.05 -1.30
CA GLU A 18 6.60 -1.52 -0.38
C GLU A 18 7.01 -1.60 1.10
N PRO A 19 7.67 -2.67 1.61
CA PRO A 19 8.25 -2.65 2.95
C PRO A 19 9.24 -1.50 3.18
N ILE A 20 10.05 -1.16 2.18
CA ILE A 20 11.02 -0.07 2.28
C ILE A 20 10.29 1.28 2.34
N PHE A 21 9.29 1.49 1.48
CA PHE A 21 8.48 2.71 1.52
C PHE A 21 7.69 2.85 2.82
N ALA A 22 7.12 1.76 3.33
CA ALA A 22 6.42 1.75 4.60
C ALA A 22 7.36 2.10 5.77
N LEU A 23 8.57 1.53 5.82
CA LEU A 23 9.59 1.92 6.81
C LEU A 23 10.04 3.38 6.67
N GLY A 24 10.14 3.89 5.44
CA GLY A 24 10.37 5.31 5.19
C GLY A 24 9.25 6.18 5.78
N GLY A 25 7.99 5.77 5.59
CA GLY A 25 6.83 6.43 6.20
C GLY A 25 6.88 6.43 7.73
N VAL A 26 7.24 5.30 8.35
CA VAL A 26 7.49 5.21 9.80
C VAL A 26 8.53 6.22 10.25
N TYR A 27 9.65 6.30 9.51
CA TYR A 27 10.73 7.21 9.84
C TYR A 27 10.28 8.67 9.82
N HIS A 28 9.61 9.09 8.74
CA HIS A 28 9.14 10.46 8.64
C HIS A 28 8.06 10.78 9.67
N LEU A 29 7.11 9.88 9.97
CA LEU A 29 6.08 10.15 10.98
C LEU A 29 6.61 10.32 12.41
N HIS A 30 7.68 9.60 12.78
CA HIS A 30 8.26 9.70 14.12
C HIS A 30 9.33 10.79 14.26
N TRP A 31 10.23 10.92 13.29
CA TRP A 31 11.41 11.79 13.41
C TRP A 31 11.38 13.04 12.55
N ALA A 32 10.57 13.08 11.49
CA ALA A 32 10.47 14.22 10.58
C ALA A 32 9.02 14.48 10.13
N PRO A 33 8.05 14.64 11.05
CA PRO A 33 6.64 14.69 10.69
C PRO A 33 6.32 15.91 9.83
N GLU A 34 6.98 17.05 10.07
CA GLU A 34 6.83 18.23 9.22
C GLU A 34 7.13 17.94 7.74
N GLU A 35 8.17 17.16 7.46
CA GLU A 35 8.55 16.76 6.10
C GLU A 35 7.48 15.85 5.48
N TYR A 36 6.98 14.87 6.25
CA TYR A 36 5.88 13.97 5.85
C TYR A 36 4.66 14.77 5.40
N PHE A 37 4.26 15.75 6.23
CA PHE A 37 3.09 16.57 5.98
C PHE A 37 3.25 17.54 4.80
N THR A 38 4.47 17.76 4.30
CA THR A 38 4.63 18.50 3.04
C THR A 38 4.13 17.74 1.82
N PHE A 39 3.93 16.42 1.92
CA PHE A 39 3.34 15.56 0.88
C PHE A 39 1.83 15.35 1.07
N MET A 40 1.25 15.87 2.15
CA MET A 40 -0.19 15.80 2.43
C MET A 40 -0.89 17.06 1.88
N PRO A 41 -2.22 17.00 1.64
CA PRO A 41 -3.00 18.18 1.31
C PRO A 41 -2.81 19.31 2.33
N SER A 42 -2.89 20.56 1.87
CA SER A 42 -2.80 21.74 2.74
C SER A 42 -3.88 21.79 3.83
N THR A 43 -4.99 21.05 3.66
CA THR A 43 -6.05 20.90 4.67
C THR A 43 -5.62 20.05 5.87
N SER A 44 -4.60 19.20 5.70
CA SER A 44 -4.12 18.24 6.70
C SER A 44 -2.74 18.65 7.23
N ALA A 45 -2.53 19.92 7.58
CA ALA A 45 -1.24 20.39 8.08
C ALA A 45 -0.81 19.71 9.40
N TYR A 46 0.49 19.49 9.57
CA TYR A 46 1.06 18.93 10.81
C TYR A 46 0.69 19.78 12.03
N THR A 47 0.24 19.12 13.10
CA THR A 47 0.07 19.77 14.41
C THR A 47 0.70 18.92 15.51
N PRO A 48 1.67 19.43 16.30
CA PRO A 48 2.34 18.65 17.35
C PRO A 48 1.40 18.06 18.41
N THR A 49 0.26 18.71 18.67
CA THR A 49 -0.75 18.21 19.62
C THR A 49 -1.41 16.91 19.17
N SER A 50 -1.31 16.58 17.88
CA SER A 50 -1.88 15.37 17.27
C SER A 50 -0.84 14.28 17.04
N GLN A 51 0.36 14.40 17.61
CA GLN A 51 1.46 13.44 17.41
C GLN A 51 1.06 11.99 17.70
N LEU A 52 0.18 11.77 18.69
CA LEU A 52 -0.35 10.44 19.00
C LEU A 52 -1.00 9.76 17.79
N VAL A 53 -1.73 10.51 16.96
CA VAL A 53 -2.41 9.98 15.76
C VAL A 53 -1.37 9.62 14.69
N TYR A 54 -0.31 10.42 14.57
CA TYR A 54 0.77 10.16 13.61
C TYR A 54 1.61 8.95 14.02
N ASP A 55 1.85 8.76 15.32
CA ASP A 55 2.51 7.56 15.86
C ASP A 55 1.65 6.30 15.65
N GLN A 56 0.31 6.42 15.76
CA GLN A 56 -0.60 5.33 15.41
C GLN A 56 -0.54 4.98 13.91
N LEU A 57 -0.47 5.98 13.04
CA LEU A 57 -0.26 5.78 11.60
C LEU A 57 1.10 5.12 11.32
N ALA A 58 2.16 5.55 12.00
CA ALA A 58 3.47 4.94 11.91
C ALA A 58 3.44 3.47 12.34
N ALA A 59 2.73 3.13 13.42
CA ALA A 59 2.54 1.75 13.83
C ALA A 59 1.83 0.89 12.74
N CYS A 60 0.86 1.45 12.02
CA CYS A 60 0.22 0.78 10.87
C CYS A 60 1.22 0.53 9.73
N TYR A 61 2.07 1.50 9.38
CA TYR A 61 3.10 1.32 8.36
C TYR A 61 4.18 0.32 8.78
N PHE A 62 4.55 0.31 10.06
CA PHE A 62 5.45 -0.71 10.58
C PHE A 62 4.83 -2.11 10.49
N PHE A 63 3.53 -2.23 10.81
CA PHE A 63 2.79 -3.49 10.66
C PHE A 63 2.73 -3.96 9.20
N PHE A 64 2.55 -3.03 8.26
CA PHE A 64 2.65 -3.31 6.82
C PHE A 64 4.02 -3.85 6.44
N ALA A 65 5.09 -3.17 6.85
CA ALA A 65 6.46 -3.60 6.61
C ALA A 65 6.74 -4.97 7.21
N PHE A 66 6.20 -5.28 8.39
CA PHE A 66 6.31 -6.60 9.01
C PHE A 66 5.55 -7.68 8.24
N ILE A 67 4.29 -7.44 7.85
CA ILE A 67 3.51 -8.41 7.09
C ILE A 67 4.22 -8.73 5.78
N GLN A 68 4.64 -7.71 5.07
CA GLN A 68 5.22 -7.83 3.74
C GLN A 68 6.67 -8.31 3.77
N GLY A 69 7.44 -7.80 4.72
CA GLY A 69 8.83 -8.13 5.00
C GLY A 69 9.01 -9.55 5.57
N VAL A 70 8.14 -9.96 6.48
CA VAL A 70 8.30 -11.19 7.27
C VAL A 70 7.18 -12.18 6.99
N LEU A 71 5.92 -11.83 7.27
CA LEU A 71 4.81 -12.78 7.24
C LEU A 71 4.61 -13.42 5.85
N LEU A 72 4.61 -12.62 4.78
CA LEU A 72 4.48 -13.10 3.39
C LEU A 72 5.65 -13.98 2.96
N ARG A 73 6.79 -13.97 3.67
CA ARG A 73 7.93 -14.86 3.42
C ARG A 73 7.79 -16.19 4.17
N VAL A 74 7.01 -16.26 5.24
CA VAL A 74 6.83 -17.48 6.04
C VAL A 74 5.63 -18.30 5.54
N VAL A 75 4.63 -17.63 4.95
CA VAL A 75 3.43 -18.28 4.44
C VAL A 75 3.69 -18.97 3.09
N ASN A 76 3.53 -20.30 3.06
CA ASN A 76 3.70 -21.11 1.85
C ASN A 76 2.37 -21.39 1.12
N ASP A 77 1.23 -21.30 1.81
CA ASP A 77 -0.08 -21.56 1.20
C ASP A 77 -0.61 -20.33 0.44
N ILE A 78 -1.00 -20.55 -0.82
CA ILE A 78 -1.52 -19.49 -1.70
C ILE A 78 -2.84 -18.91 -1.21
N LYS A 79 -3.70 -19.69 -0.55
CA LYS A 79 -4.99 -19.17 -0.04
C LYS A 79 -4.73 -18.22 1.12
N THR A 80 -3.90 -18.61 2.09
CA THR A 80 -3.48 -17.73 3.19
C THR A 80 -2.79 -16.48 2.65
N TRP A 81 -1.93 -16.61 1.64
CA TRP A 81 -1.26 -15.47 1.01
C TRP A 81 -2.26 -14.47 0.41
N ARG A 82 -3.30 -14.97 -0.29
CA ARG A 82 -4.37 -14.13 -0.83
C ARG A 82 -5.20 -13.46 0.26
N TRP A 83 -5.51 -14.14 1.36
CA TRP A 83 -6.23 -13.52 2.49
C TRP A 83 -5.43 -12.40 3.15
N ILE A 84 -4.11 -12.57 3.31
CA ILE A 84 -3.24 -11.52 3.83
C ILE A 84 -3.21 -10.32 2.87
N VAL A 85 -3.03 -10.57 1.58
CA VAL A 85 -3.06 -9.50 0.55
C VAL A 85 -4.41 -8.78 0.51
N LEU A 86 -5.52 -9.50 0.70
CA LEU A 86 -6.85 -8.88 0.84
C LEU A 86 -6.92 -7.97 2.06
N GLY A 87 -6.38 -8.39 3.20
CA GLY A 87 -6.31 -7.56 4.41
C GLY A 87 -5.52 -6.26 4.17
N LEU A 88 -4.37 -6.35 3.49
CA LEU A 88 -3.60 -5.17 3.10
C LEU A 88 -4.38 -4.27 2.14
N MET A 89 -5.06 -4.85 1.15
CA MET A 89 -5.89 -4.11 0.18
C MET A 89 -7.03 -3.35 0.85
N LEU A 90 -7.66 -3.89 1.90
CA LEU A 90 -8.70 -3.21 2.66
C LEU A 90 -8.15 -1.97 3.38
N CYS A 91 -6.93 -2.06 3.91
CA CYS A 91 -6.30 -0.92 4.55
C CYS A 91 -5.87 0.14 3.53
N ASP A 92 -5.41 -0.25 2.33
CA ASP A 92 -5.18 0.73 1.25
C ASP A 92 -6.46 1.40 0.79
N ALA A 93 -7.59 0.66 0.75
CA ALA A 93 -8.88 1.24 0.44
C ALA A 93 -9.24 2.34 1.47
N GLY A 94 -8.86 2.15 2.73
CA GLY A 94 -8.96 3.18 3.77
C GLY A 94 -8.10 4.41 3.47
N HIS A 95 -6.85 4.24 3.05
CA HIS A 95 -5.98 5.36 2.64
C HIS A 95 -6.53 6.11 1.42
N CYS A 96 -6.99 5.39 0.41
CA CYS A 96 -7.64 5.97 -0.77
C CYS A 96 -8.93 6.72 -0.40
N TYR A 97 -9.74 6.17 0.51
CA TYR A 97 -10.94 6.84 1.01
C TYR A 97 -10.60 8.12 1.77
N ALA A 98 -9.61 8.10 2.66
CA ALA A 98 -9.18 9.29 3.39
C ALA A 98 -8.69 10.40 2.44
N ALA A 99 -7.85 10.05 1.46
CA ALA A 99 -7.39 10.99 0.44
C ALA A 99 -8.57 11.55 -0.38
N TRP A 100 -9.52 10.69 -0.77
CA TRP A 100 -10.71 11.11 -1.51
C TRP A 100 -11.64 12.02 -0.71
N TYR A 101 -11.84 11.73 0.57
CA TYR A 101 -12.68 12.52 1.46
C TYR A 101 -12.10 13.93 1.68
N GLU A 102 -10.79 14.04 1.86
CA GLU A 102 -10.10 15.31 2.07
C GLU A 102 -9.96 16.15 0.79
N MET A 103 -9.55 15.53 -0.33
CA MET A 103 -9.27 16.26 -1.57
C MET A 103 -10.53 16.48 -2.44
N GLY A 104 -11.57 15.68 -2.26
CA GLY A 104 -12.78 15.69 -3.09
C GLY A 104 -12.64 14.93 -4.42
N THR A 105 -13.78 14.55 -5.00
CA THR A 105 -13.88 13.80 -6.27
C THR A 105 -13.18 14.50 -7.43
N GLU A 106 -13.39 15.81 -7.59
CA GLU A 106 -12.86 16.54 -8.75
C GLU A 106 -11.34 16.60 -8.73
N PHE A 107 -10.72 16.86 -7.57
CA PHE A 107 -9.27 16.92 -7.47
C PHE A 107 -8.62 15.56 -7.68
N VAL A 108 -9.17 14.49 -7.09
CA VAL A 108 -8.64 13.11 -7.25
C VAL A 108 -8.80 12.59 -8.69
N LEU A 109 -9.82 13.01 -9.42
CA LEU A 109 -10.02 12.58 -10.81
C LEU A 109 -9.33 13.47 -11.84
N SER A 110 -8.72 14.57 -11.40
CA SER A 110 -8.09 15.58 -12.27
C SER A 110 -6.57 15.59 -12.10
N PRO A 111 -5.82 14.63 -12.67
CA PRO A 111 -4.37 14.53 -12.52
C PRO A 111 -3.60 15.75 -13.06
N TRP A 112 -4.23 16.59 -13.90
CA TRP A 112 -3.66 17.86 -14.37
C TRP A 112 -3.64 18.96 -13.30
N LEU A 113 -4.33 18.80 -12.17
CA LEU A 113 -4.31 19.74 -11.05
C LEU A 113 -3.26 19.39 -9.99
N TRP A 114 -2.60 18.23 -10.12
CA TRP A 114 -1.69 17.71 -9.10
C TRP A 114 -0.33 18.39 -9.15
N SER A 115 0.16 18.83 -7.99
CA SER A 115 1.55 19.17 -7.83
C SER A 115 2.43 17.90 -7.88
N GLN A 116 3.75 18.07 -8.01
CA GLN A 116 4.67 16.92 -7.95
C GLN A 116 4.51 16.09 -6.68
N LYS A 117 4.15 16.72 -5.55
CA LYS A 117 3.96 16.04 -4.28
C LYS A 117 2.64 15.27 -4.23
N ASP A 118 1.57 15.85 -4.78
CA ASP A 118 0.26 15.17 -4.88
C ASP A 118 0.36 13.93 -5.77
N VAL A 119 1.15 14.00 -6.85
CA VAL A 119 1.44 12.83 -7.69
C VAL A 119 2.08 11.72 -6.86
N VAL A 120 3.10 12.03 -6.07
CA VAL A 120 3.80 11.02 -5.25
C VAL A 120 2.83 10.38 -4.26
N THR A 121 2.07 11.17 -3.52
CA THR A 121 1.13 10.66 -2.49
C THR A 121 0.00 9.84 -3.11
N ASN A 122 -0.65 10.33 -4.17
CA ASN A 122 -1.73 9.58 -4.80
C ASN A 122 -1.23 8.31 -5.50
N VAL A 123 -0.06 8.35 -6.13
CA VAL A 123 0.55 7.15 -6.71
C VAL A 123 0.89 6.14 -5.62
N LEU A 124 1.49 6.55 -4.51
CA LEU A 124 1.83 5.65 -3.41
C LEU A 124 0.60 5.08 -2.68
N ASN A 125 -0.58 5.70 -2.79
CA ASN A 125 -1.83 5.14 -2.27
C ASN A 125 -2.54 4.22 -3.27
N VAL A 126 -2.68 4.65 -4.53
CA VAL A 126 -3.46 3.93 -5.56
C VAL A 126 -2.67 2.76 -6.14
N LEU A 127 -1.35 2.87 -6.28
CA LEU A 127 -0.52 1.82 -6.88
C LEU A 127 -0.50 0.51 -6.04
N PRO A 128 -0.28 0.52 -4.72
CA PRO A 128 -0.41 -0.69 -3.91
C PRO A 128 -1.80 -1.30 -4.02
N PHE A 129 -2.86 -0.49 -3.90
CA PHE A 129 -4.24 -0.95 -3.98
C PHE A 129 -4.51 -1.67 -5.32
N THR A 130 -4.13 -1.07 -6.43
CA THR A 130 -4.35 -1.64 -7.77
C THR A 130 -3.53 -2.91 -7.99
N LEU A 131 -2.27 -2.95 -7.55
CA LEU A 131 -1.42 -4.15 -7.65
C LEU A 131 -1.99 -5.31 -6.82
N ARG A 132 -2.52 -5.03 -5.63
CA ARG A 132 -3.18 -6.02 -4.79
C ARG A 132 -4.48 -6.54 -5.41
N ALA A 133 -5.30 -5.64 -5.94
CA ALA A 133 -6.52 -6.00 -6.65
C ALA A 133 -6.22 -6.90 -7.87
N MET A 134 -5.24 -6.52 -8.70
CA MET A 134 -4.81 -7.32 -9.85
C MET A 134 -4.30 -8.70 -9.43
N TYR A 135 -3.51 -8.79 -8.37
CA TYR A 135 -3.05 -10.07 -7.83
C TYR A 135 -4.20 -10.95 -7.36
N LEU A 136 -5.17 -10.39 -6.61
CA LEU A 136 -6.34 -11.13 -6.10
C LEU A 136 -7.27 -11.59 -7.23
N LEU A 137 -7.42 -10.79 -8.29
CA LEU A 137 -8.15 -11.16 -9.50
C LEU A 137 -7.40 -12.21 -10.35
N GLY A 138 -6.14 -12.53 -10.01
CA GLY A 138 -5.32 -13.50 -10.72
C GLY A 138 -4.75 -12.97 -12.03
N VAL A 139 -4.67 -11.66 -12.21
CA VAL A 139 -4.08 -11.04 -13.41
C VAL A 139 -2.59 -11.40 -13.48
N GLY A 140 -2.20 -12.08 -14.55
CA GLY A 140 -0.82 -12.54 -14.76
C GLY A 140 -0.43 -13.80 -13.97
N VAL A 141 -1.29 -14.35 -13.10
CA VAL A 141 -1.02 -15.61 -12.39
C VAL A 141 -1.40 -16.78 -13.33
N PRO A 142 -0.44 -17.65 -13.72
CA PRO A 142 -0.73 -18.78 -14.59
C PRO A 142 -1.77 -19.69 -13.95
N LYS A 143 -2.95 -19.84 -14.59
CA LYS A 143 -3.93 -20.86 -14.18
C LYS A 143 -3.26 -22.22 -14.30
N THR A 144 -3.09 -22.92 -13.18
CA THR A 144 -2.69 -24.34 -13.22
C THR A 144 -3.71 -25.05 -14.10
N GLY A 145 -3.24 -25.61 -15.22
CA GLY A 145 -4.09 -26.16 -16.26
C GLY A 145 -5.19 -27.04 -15.68
N ALA A 146 -6.43 -26.74 -16.07
CA ALA A 146 -7.50 -27.72 -16.00
C ALA A 146 -6.97 -28.97 -16.70
N GLY A 147 -6.75 -30.04 -15.94
CA GLY A 147 -6.36 -31.33 -16.49
C GLY A 147 -7.33 -31.68 -17.61
N LYS A 148 -6.79 -31.96 -18.79
CA LYS A 148 -7.52 -32.69 -19.82
C LYS A 148 -7.99 -34.00 -19.17
N ARG A 149 -9.27 -34.09 -18.84
CA ARG A 149 -9.95 -35.39 -18.75
C ARG A 149 -10.12 -35.84 -20.19
N SER A 150 -9.22 -36.70 -20.65
CA SER A 150 -9.45 -37.64 -21.74
C SER A 150 -9.83 -38.97 -21.14
#